data_AF-A0A8J6I2I4-F1
#
_entry.id   AF-A0A8J6I2I4-F1
#
_cell.length_a   1.000
_cell.length_b   1.000
_cell.length_c   1.000
_cell.angle_alpha   90.00
_cell.angle_beta   90.00
_cell.angle_gamma   90.00
#
_symmetry.space_group_name_H-M   'P 1'
#
loop_
_entity.id
_entity.type
_entity.pdbx_description
1 polymer ?
#
loop_
_entity_poly.entity_id
_entity_poly.type
_entity_poly.pdbx_seq_one_letter_code
_entity_poly.pdbx_strand_id
1 'polypeptide(L)'
;MSKLSRSIKIYIGLIITLAILAAISIFLPQGSFSPLMPEQELPASKPVLALANAAFMLILYGGLGFLGLILAQKLGFADLWDERLDNRQRFFLPALVGSAVGLFFILADTFLSQFHSLGPLPHPPFPASLVASAVAGIGEEVIFRLFFISFLVWLVSHVLLKKRWPNQIFWLVTLFSALAFAFGHVPSVMVIFGLNKFSQIPLVLMGEIILLNGILSFFAAYYFRKYGFLAAVGIHFWADLIWHVLWGAMS
;
A
#
# COMPACT_ATOMS: atom_id res chain seq x y z
N MET A 1 -35.54 0.46 -4.52
CA MET A 1 -34.06 0.56 -4.54
C MET A 1 -33.53 -0.15 -3.29
N SER A 2 -32.77 -1.24 -3.42
CA SER A 2 -32.16 -1.87 -2.24
C SER A 2 -31.18 -0.90 -1.61
N LYS A 3 -31.20 -0.77 -0.27
CA LYS A 3 -30.23 0.08 0.44
C LYS A 3 -28.84 -0.52 0.25
N LEU A 4 -27.87 0.30 -0.18
CA LEU A 4 -26.46 -0.12 -0.27
C LEU A 4 -25.99 -0.67 1.08
N SER A 5 -25.23 -1.79 1.06
CA SER A 5 -24.66 -2.38 2.26
C SER A 5 -23.65 -1.42 2.92
N ARG A 6 -23.42 -1.60 4.22
CA ARG A 6 -22.46 -0.77 4.97
C ARG A 6 -21.04 -0.87 4.40
N SER A 7 -20.62 -2.08 4.02
CA SER A 7 -19.32 -2.34 3.37
C SER A 7 -19.16 -1.55 2.08
N ILE A 8 -20.17 -1.50 1.21
CA ILE A 8 -20.11 -0.74 -0.05
C ILE A 8 -20.03 0.77 0.23
N LYS A 9 -20.80 1.28 1.19
CA LYS A 9 -20.75 2.71 1.55
C LYS A 9 -19.36 3.12 2.05
N ILE A 10 -18.75 2.29 2.91
CA ILE A 10 -17.41 2.59 3.42
C ILE A 10 -16.38 2.44 2.30
N TYR A 11 -16.50 1.43 1.44
CA TYR A 11 -15.63 1.29 0.26
C TYR A 11 -15.66 2.56 -0.62
N ILE A 12 -16.85 3.04 -0.98
CA ILE A 12 -17.01 4.27 -1.76
C ILE A 12 -16.36 5.46 -1.03
N GLY A 13 -16.58 5.59 0.28
CA GLY A 13 -15.95 6.62 1.09
C GLY A 13 -14.42 6.56 1.08
N LEU A 14 -13.83 5.36 1.16
CA LEU A 14 -12.38 5.17 1.07
C LEU A 14 -11.82 5.57 -0.30
N ILE A 15 -12.49 5.19 -1.40
CA ILE A 15 -12.04 5.51 -2.76
C ILE A 15 -12.15 7.02 -3.04
N ILE A 16 -13.22 7.68 -2.56
CA ILE A 16 -13.35 9.14 -2.63
C ILE A 16 -12.24 9.81 -1.83
N THR A 17 -11.97 9.31 -0.62
CA THR A 17 -10.88 9.83 0.24
C THR A 17 -9.52 9.68 -0.46
N LEU A 18 -9.23 8.50 -1.02
CA LEU A 18 -8.02 8.25 -1.79
C LEU A 18 -7.88 9.23 -2.96
N ALA A 19 -8.95 9.44 -3.73
CA ALA A 19 -8.92 10.36 -4.87
C ALA A 19 -8.66 11.81 -4.45
N ILE A 20 -9.28 12.27 -3.37
CA ILE A 20 -9.07 13.62 -2.82
C ILE A 20 -7.63 13.76 -2.32
N LEU A 21 -7.13 12.80 -1.53
CA LEU A 21 -5.77 12.85 -1.00
C LEU A 21 -4.71 12.77 -2.11
N ALA A 22 -4.94 11.95 -3.13
CA ALA A 22 -4.08 11.85 -4.30
C ALA A 22 -4.09 13.13 -5.17
N ALA A 23 -5.18 13.90 -5.17
CA ALA A 23 -5.20 15.22 -5.79
C ALA A 23 -4.44 16.25 -4.96
N ILE A 24 -4.63 16.24 -3.64
CA ILE A 24 -3.96 17.13 -2.70
C ILE A 24 -2.44 16.93 -2.74
N SER A 25 -1.97 15.68 -2.84
CA SER A 25 -0.54 15.37 -2.83
C SER A 25 0.24 16.09 -3.93
N ILE A 26 -0.37 16.34 -5.10
CA ILE A 26 0.25 17.10 -6.21
C ILE A 26 0.66 18.53 -5.81
N PHE A 27 0.00 19.10 -4.81
CA PHE A 27 0.28 20.45 -4.31
C PHE A 27 1.20 20.48 -3.08
N LEU A 28 1.54 19.32 -2.52
CA LEU A 28 2.38 19.22 -1.33
C LEU A 28 3.87 19.16 -1.70
N PRO A 29 4.76 19.59 -0.78
CA PRO A 29 6.20 19.51 -1.02
C PRO A 29 6.63 18.05 -1.16
N GLN A 30 7.22 17.68 -2.30
CA GLN A 30 7.63 16.29 -2.56
C GLN A 30 9.09 16.00 -2.18
N GLY A 31 9.93 17.02 -1.98
CA GLY A 31 11.36 16.81 -1.69
C GLY A 31 12.04 15.96 -2.78
N SER A 32 12.82 14.96 -2.37
CA SER A 32 13.47 13.98 -3.26
C SER A 32 12.49 13.06 -4.01
N PHE A 33 11.20 13.09 -3.66
CA PHE A 33 10.14 12.34 -4.34
C PHE A 33 9.51 13.12 -5.50
N SER A 34 9.91 14.38 -5.72
CA SER A 34 9.51 15.12 -6.91
C SER A 34 10.06 14.42 -8.16
N PRO A 35 9.29 14.33 -9.26
CA PRO A 35 9.90 14.02 -10.55
C PRO A 35 11.07 14.97 -10.77
N LEU A 36 12.17 14.48 -11.35
CA LEU A 36 13.38 15.26 -11.69
C LEU A 36 13.11 16.41 -12.69
N MET A 37 11.86 16.60 -13.11
CA MET A 37 11.44 17.60 -14.06
C MET A 37 11.14 18.92 -13.32
N PRO A 38 11.77 20.04 -13.74
CA PRO A 38 11.34 21.37 -13.32
C PRO A 38 9.84 21.58 -13.57
N GLU A 39 9.16 22.39 -12.75
CA GLU A 39 7.72 22.65 -12.92
C GLU A 39 7.35 23.15 -14.33
N GLN A 40 8.28 23.83 -15.00
CA GLN A 40 8.13 24.36 -16.36
C GLN A 40 8.11 23.27 -17.44
N GLU A 41 8.57 22.07 -17.11
CA GLU A 41 8.60 20.91 -18.03
C GLU A 41 7.47 19.91 -17.73
N LEU A 42 6.58 20.22 -16.79
CA LEU A 42 5.43 19.36 -16.52
C LEU A 42 4.54 19.24 -17.77
N PRO A 43 4.05 18.03 -18.09
CA PRO A 43 3.23 17.81 -19.28
C PRO A 43 1.89 18.54 -19.25
N ALA A 44 1.46 19.01 -18.07
CA ALA A 44 0.25 19.80 -17.86
C ALA A 44 0.36 20.62 -16.56
N SER A 45 -0.57 21.55 -16.35
CA SER A 45 -0.65 22.31 -15.10
C SER A 45 -0.98 21.41 -13.90
N LYS A 46 -0.51 21.77 -12.70
CA LYS A 46 -0.79 21.02 -11.46
C LYS A 46 -2.28 20.70 -11.23
N PRO A 47 -3.23 21.63 -11.47
CA PRO A 47 -4.66 21.30 -11.35
C PRO A 47 -5.12 20.20 -12.32
N VAL A 48 -4.60 20.18 -13.55
CA VAL A 48 -4.91 19.13 -14.53
C VAL A 48 -4.33 17.80 -14.07
N LEU A 49 -3.08 17.78 -13.59
CA LEU A 49 -2.46 16.57 -13.04
C LEU A 49 -3.21 16.04 -11.81
N ALA A 50 -3.63 16.93 -10.91
CA ALA A 50 -4.42 16.57 -9.72
C ALA A 50 -5.78 15.97 -10.09
N LEU A 51 -6.48 16.57 -11.06
CA LEU A 51 -7.75 16.03 -11.58
C LEU A 51 -7.56 14.68 -12.27
N ALA A 52 -6.50 14.54 -13.08
CA ALA A 52 -6.16 13.29 -13.73
C ALA A 52 -5.84 12.19 -12.70
N ASN A 53 -5.06 12.51 -11.66
CA ASN A 53 -4.74 11.57 -10.60
C ASN A 53 -5.99 11.16 -9.80
N ALA A 54 -6.87 12.12 -9.46
CA ALA A 54 -8.14 11.82 -8.81
C ALA A 54 -9.02 10.90 -9.66
N ALA A 55 -9.16 11.21 -10.96
CA ALA A 55 -9.94 10.39 -11.89
C ALA A 55 -9.35 8.97 -12.01
N PHE A 56 -8.02 8.84 -12.05
CA PHE A 56 -7.35 7.56 -12.06
C PHE A 56 -7.63 6.73 -10.80
N MET A 57 -7.61 7.36 -9.61
CA MET A 57 -7.98 6.68 -8.36
C MET A 57 -9.46 6.27 -8.35
N LEU A 58 -10.37 7.14 -8.80
CA LEU A 58 -11.81 6.81 -8.83
C LEU A 58 -12.13 5.66 -9.79
N ILE A 59 -11.54 5.68 -10.99
CA ILE A 59 -11.88 4.74 -12.06
C ILE A 59 -11.09 3.45 -11.92
N LEU A 60 -9.76 3.53 -11.91
CA LEU A 60 -8.92 2.34 -11.89
C LEU A 60 -8.90 1.69 -10.51
N TYR A 61 -8.50 2.42 -9.47
CA TYR A 61 -8.43 1.86 -8.12
C TYR A 61 -9.84 1.53 -7.62
N GLY A 62 -10.81 2.42 -7.84
CA GLY A 62 -12.20 2.17 -7.51
C GLY A 62 -12.80 0.96 -8.23
N GLY A 63 -12.50 0.76 -9.52
CA GLY A 63 -12.97 -0.39 -10.30
C GLY A 63 -12.32 -1.70 -9.87
N LEU A 64 -10.98 -1.74 -9.80
CA LEU A 64 -10.22 -2.92 -9.41
C LEU A 64 -10.50 -3.32 -7.96
N GLY A 65 -10.54 -2.35 -7.04
CA GLY A 65 -10.88 -2.61 -5.64
C GLY A 65 -12.31 -3.13 -5.46
N PHE A 66 -13.27 -2.67 -6.28
CA PHE A 66 -14.65 -3.14 -6.20
C PHE A 66 -14.76 -4.59 -6.68
N LEU A 67 -14.07 -4.93 -7.78
CA LEU A 67 -13.92 -6.31 -8.21
C LEU A 67 -13.25 -7.15 -7.12
N GLY A 68 -12.18 -6.64 -6.52
CA GLY A 68 -11.49 -7.27 -5.39
C GLY A 68 -12.41 -7.55 -4.20
N LEU A 69 -13.26 -6.60 -3.82
CA LEU A 69 -14.24 -6.75 -2.74
C LEU A 69 -15.24 -7.87 -3.02
N ILE A 70 -15.78 -7.94 -4.24
CA ILE A 70 -16.68 -9.02 -4.66
C ILE A 70 -15.98 -10.38 -4.56
N LEU A 71 -14.72 -10.46 -5.02
CA LEU A 71 -13.97 -11.72 -5.00
C LEU A 71 -13.57 -12.14 -3.58
N ALA A 72 -13.18 -11.19 -2.72
CA ALA A 72 -12.88 -11.44 -1.31
C ALA A 72 -14.08 -12.05 -0.58
N GLN A 73 -15.28 -11.53 -0.81
CA GLN A 73 -16.52 -12.07 -0.25
C GLN A 73 -16.79 -13.49 -0.77
N LYS A 74 -16.59 -13.76 -2.07
CA LYS A 74 -16.72 -15.11 -2.65
C LYS A 74 -15.73 -16.11 -2.06
N LEU A 75 -14.55 -15.65 -1.68
CA LEU A 75 -13.50 -16.46 -1.04
C LEU A 75 -13.75 -16.69 0.46
N GLY A 76 -14.77 -16.05 1.04
CA GLY A 76 -15.08 -16.15 2.46
C GLY A 76 -14.11 -15.38 3.36
N PHE A 77 -13.40 -14.38 2.83
CA PHE A 77 -12.61 -13.46 3.65
C PHE A 77 -13.55 -12.56 4.46
N ALA A 78 -13.04 -11.99 5.55
CA ALA A 78 -13.79 -11.01 6.32
C ALA A 78 -14.21 -9.82 5.43
N ASP A 79 -15.49 -9.45 5.50
CA ASP A 79 -16.01 -8.34 4.72
C ASP A 79 -15.43 -7.01 5.23
N LEU A 80 -15.47 -5.97 4.39
CA LEU A 80 -14.95 -4.65 4.75
C LEU A 80 -15.61 -4.12 6.05
N TRP A 81 -16.92 -4.35 6.20
CA TRP A 81 -17.63 -4.16 7.47
C TRP A 81 -18.30 -5.45 7.94
N ASP A 82 -17.51 -6.36 8.50
CA ASP A 82 -18.02 -7.59 9.12
C ASP A 82 -18.54 -7.33 10.53
N GLU A 83 -19.85 -7.49 10.77
CA GLU A 83 -20.51 -7.23 12.06
C GLU A 83 -20.04 -8.17 13.19
N ARG A 84 -19.41 -9.28 12.86
CA ARG A 84 -18.84 -10.23 13.84
C ARG A 84 -17.54 -9.73 14.45
N LEU A 85 -16.90 -8.73 13.83
CA LEU A 85 -15.63 -8.17 14.27
C LEU A 85 -15.83 -6.92 15.10
N ASP A 86 -15.17 -6.87 16.24
CA ASP A 86 -15.14 -5.70 17.11
C ASP A 86 -14.15 -4.63 16.61
N ASN A 87 -14.20 -3.44 17.22
CA ASN A 87 -13.29 -2.35 16.86
C ASN A 87 -11.84 -2.61 17.30
N ARG A 88 -11.61 -3.53 18.25
CA ARG A 88 -10.26 -3.90 18.65
C ARG A 88 -9.57 -4.66 17.51
N GLN A 89 -10.26 -5.59 16.89
CA GLN A 89 -9.78 -6.36 15.74
C GLN A 89 -9.69 -5.51 14.48
N ARG A 90 -10.66 -4.61 14.27
CA ARG A 90 -10.73 -3.77 13.06
C ARG A 90 -9.72 -2.62 13.05
N PHE A 91 -9.39 -2.04 14.21
CA PHE A 91 -8.59 -0.81 14.28
C PHE A 91 -7.41 -0.90 15.26
N PHE A 92 -7.63 -1.32 16.51
CA PHE A 92 -6.58 -1.29 17.53
C PHE A 92 -5.43 -2.27 17.24
N LEU A 93 -5.74 -3.54 16.91
CA LEU A 93 -4.72 -4.54 16.58
C LEU A 93 -3.95 -4.16 15.30
N PRO A 94 -4.60 -3.73 14.20
CA PRO A 94 -3.90 -3.17 13.05
C PRO A 94 -2.96 -2.01 13.39
N ALA A 95 -3.40 -1.09 14.26
CA ALA A 95 -2.55 0.02 14.68
C ALA A 95 -1.32 -0.47 15.45
N LEU A 96 -1.50 -1.37 16.41
CA LEU A 96 -0.39 -1.94 17.18
C LEU A 96 0.61 -2.69 16.30
N VAL A 97 0.11 -3.53 15.39
CA VAL A 97 0.96 -4.30 14.46
C VAL A 97 1.66 -3.37 13.47
N GLY A 98 0.92 -2.43 12.87
CA GLY A 98 1.48 -1.43 11.95
C GLY A 98 2.58 -0.61 12.61
N SER A 99 2.35 -0.10 13.83
CA SER A 99 3.37 0.64 14.57
C SER A 99 4.60 -0.21 14.89
N ALA A 100 4.42 -1.49 15.24
CA ALA A 100 5.54 -2.41 15.45
C ALA A 100 6.33 -2.66 14.15
N VAL A 101 5.65 -2.78 13.01
CA VAL A 101 6.29 -2.90 11.68
C VAL A 101 7.05 -1.62 11.34
N GLY A 102 6.48 -0.43 11.60
CA GLY A 102 7.17 0.84 11.39
C GLY A 102 8.42 1.02 12.27
N LEU A 103 8.36 0.57 13.53
CA LEU A 103 9.56 0.53 14.40
C LEU A 103 10.63 -0.42 13.84
N PHE A 104 10.20 -1.58 13.34
CA PHE A 104 11.10 -2.51 12.66
C PHE A 104 11.73 -1.88 11.41
N PHE A 105 10.98 -1.11 10.61
CA PHE A 105 11.51 -0.40 9.44
C PHE A 105 12.62 0.57 9.81
N ILE A 106 12.41 1.39 10.84
CA ILE A 106 13.42 2.33 11.34
C ILE A 106 14.72 1.59 11.72
N LEU A 107 14.61 0.50 12.48
CA LEU A 107 15.77 -0.26 12.93
C LEU A 107 16.49 -0.93 11.75
N ALA A 108 15.75 -1.52 10.82
CA ALA A 108 16.30 -2.19 9.67
C ALA A 108 17.00 -1.22 8.72
N ASP A 109 16.39 -0.10 8.37
CA ASP A 109 16.98 0.94 7.50
C ASP A 109 18.21 1.58 8.15
N THR A 110 18.14 1.94 9.43
CA THR A 110 19.29 2.48 10.18
C THR A 110 20.47 1.52 10.19
N PHE A 111 20.22 0.21 10.28
CA PHE A 111 21.27 -0.80 10.29
C PHE A 111 21.80 -1.11 8.88
N LEU A 112 20.91 -1.37 7.91
CA LEU A 112 21.28 -1.82 6.57
C LEU A 112 21.94 -0.72 5.74
N SER A 113 21.53 0.53 5.94
CA SER A 113 22.15 1.69 5.27
C SER A 113 23.63 1.87 5.60
N GLN A 114 24.13 1.30 6.71
CA GLN A 114 25.56 1.33 7.05
C GLN A 114 26.41 0.46 6.10
N PHE A 115 25.79 -0.45 5.34
CA PHE A 115 26.48 -1.38 4.45
C PHE A 115 26.42 -0.95 2.97
N HIS A 116 25.97 0.27 2.68
CA HIS A 116 26.06 0.87 1.34
C HIS A 116 26.21 2.40 1.38
N SER A 117 26.75 2.99 0.30
CA SER A 117 27.09 4.42 0.26
C SER A 117 25.91 5.37 0.02
N LEU A 118 24.70 4.84 -0.21
CA LEU A 118 23.51 5.66 -0.52
C LEU A 118 22.85 6.31 0.71
N GLY A 119 23.24 5.90 1.93
CA GLY A 119 22.60 6.35 3.16
C GLY A 119 21.20 5.74 3.38
N PRO A 120 20.47 6.17 4.42
CA PRO A 120 19.13 5.66 4.74
C PRO A 120 18.10 6.07 3.68
N LEU A 121 16.99 5.34 3.65
CA LEU A 121 15.86 5.65 2.77
C LEU A 121 15.26 7.02 3.12
N PRO A 122 15.11 7.93 2.15
CA PRO A 122 14.57 9.26 2.43
C PRO A 122 13.08 9.20 2.75
N HIS A 123 12.58 10.25 3.40
CA HIS A 123 11.18 10.39 3.77
C HIS A 123 10.57 11.63 3.12
N PRO A 124 9.29 11.59 2.67
CA PRO A 124 8.63 12.79 2.18
C PRO A 124 8.56 13.86 3.28
N PRO A 125 8.70 15.15 2.97
CA PRO A 125 8.66 16.19 4.00
C PRO A 125 7.23 16.34 4.55
N PHE A 126 7.10 16.75 5.81
CA PHE A 126 5.78 17.08 6.37
C PHE A 126 5.20 18.35 5.69
N PRO A 127 3.89 18.41 5.34
CA PRO A 127 2.83 17.43 5.60
C PRO A 127 2.63 16.38 4.50
N ALA A 128 3.50 16.33 3.49
CA ALA A 128 3.39 15.37 2.39
C ALA A 128 3.55 13.93 2.85
N SER A 129 4.39 13.65 3.86
CA SER A 129 4.51 12.32 4.46
C SER A 129 3.18 11.79 4.99
N LEU A 130 2.41 12.60 5.74
CA LEU A 130 1.11 12.17 6.27
C LEU A 130 0.10 11.83 5.17
N VAL A 131 0.04 12.67 4.13
CA VAL A 131 -0.84 12.42 2.98
C VAL A 131 -0.37 11.21 2.18
N ALA A 132 0.94 11.05 1.98
CA ALA A 132 1.51 9.90 1.31
C ALA A 132 1.21 8.60 2.07
N SER A 133 1.36 8.57 3.40
CA SER A 133 1.00 7.41 4.23
C SER A 133 -0.48 7.01 4.09
N ALA A 134 -1.38 7.99 4.03
CA ALA A 134 -2.80 7.72 3.84
C ALA A 134 -3.13 7.25 2.42
N VAL A 135 -2.50 7.85 1.40
CA VAL A 135 -2.65 7.45 -0.01
C VAL A 135 -2.08 6.05 -0.24
N ALA A 136 -0.89 5.73 0.27
CA ALA A 136 -0.26 4.42 0.17
C ALA A 136 -1.08 3.37 0.92
N GLY A 137 -1.42 3.65 2.20
CA GLY A 137 -2.19 2.73 3.03
C GLY A 137 -3.55 2.36 2.44
N ILE A 138 -4.22 3.25 1.69
CA ILE A 138 -5.46 2.88 0.99
C ILE A 138 -5.15 2.31 -0.39
N GLY A 139 -4.41 3.04 -1.22
CA GLY A 139 -4.21 2.75 -2.64
C GLY A 139 -3.45 1.45 -2.88
N GLU A 140 -2.32 1.26 -2.20
CA GLU A 140 -1.50 0.07 -2.39
C GLU A 140 -2.23 -1.18 -1.86
N GLU A 141 -2.96 -1.06 -0.76
CA GLU A 141 -3.79 -2.14 -0.24
C GLU A 141 -4.96 -2.47 -1.18
N VAL A 142 -5.58 -1.47 -1.84
CA VAL A 142 -6.59 -1.70 -2.89
C VAL A 142 -6.01 -2.57 -4.01
N ILE A 143 -4.81 -2.25 -4.50
CA ILE A 143 -4.20 -2.98 -5.61
C ILE A 143 -3.69 -4.35 -5.17
N PHE A 144 -2.82 -4.41 -4.15
CA PHE A 144 -2.08 -5.62 -3.82
C PHE A 144 -2.83 -6.61 -2.95
N ARG A 145 -3.74 -6.15 -2.08
CA ARG A 145 -4.48 -7.04 -1.16
C ARG A 145 -5.90 -7.24 -1.64
N LEU A 146 -6.66 -6.16 -1.79
CA LEU A 146 -8.07 -6.26 -2.14
C LEU A 146 -8.25 -6.84 -3.53
N PHE A 147 -7.59 -6.27 -4.55
CA PHE A 147 -7.69 -6.78 -5.92
C PHE A 147 -6.79 -7.98 -6.16
N PHE A 148 -5.46 -7.83 -6.09
CA PHE A 148 -4.51 -8.83 -6.58
C PHE A 148 -4.59 -10.16 -5.84
N ILE A 149 -4.55 -10.16 -4.49
CA ILE A 149 -4.68 -11.42 -3.72
C ILE A 149 -6.05 -12.06 -3.97
N SER A 150 -7.14 -11.30 -3.84
CA SER A 150 -8.48 -11.87 -4.04
C SER A 150 -8.66 -12.41 -5.45
N PHE A 151 -8.17 -11.71 -6.47
CA PHE A 151 -8.24 -12.13 -7.86
C PHE A 151 -7.46 -13.41 -8.12
N LEU A 152 -6.19 -13.48 -7.72
CA LEU A 152 -5.36 -14.66 -7.97
C LEU A 152 -5.79 -15.86 -7.14
N VAL A 153 -6.20 -15.68 -5.89
CA VAL A 153 -6.73 -16.79 -5.09
C VAL A 153 -8.03 -17.31 -5.69
N TRP A 154 -8.92 -16.43 -6.12
CA TRP A 154 -10.14 -16.84 -6.82
C TRP A 154 -9.84 -17.55 -8.14
N LEU A 155 -8.99 -16.97 -8.99
CA LEU A 155 -8.65 -17.54 -10.28
C LEU A 155 -8.02 -18.92 -10.11
N VAL A 156 -6.97 -19.02 -9.29
CA VAL A 156 -6.24 -20.28 -9.13
C VAL A 156 -7.07 -21.28 -8.34
N SER A 157 -7.54 -20.95 -7.14
CA SER A 157 -8.23 -21.94 -6.31
C SER A 157 -9.64 -22.24 -6.84
N HIS A 158 -10.47 -21.24 -7.12
CA HIS A 158 -11.87 -21.46 -7.46
C HIS A 158 -12.10 -21.81 -8.93
N VAL A 159 -11.41 -21.15 -9.86
CA VAL A 159 -11.59 -21.38 -11.30
C VAL A 159 -10.74 -22.56 -11.78
N LEU A 160 -9.41 -22.47 -11.66
CA LEU A 160 -8.50 -23.47 -12.23
C LEU A 160 -8.51 -24.77 -11.44
N LEU A 161 -8.49 -24.69 -10.11
CA LEU A 161 -8.41 -25.85 -9.21
C LEU A 161 -9.78 -26.27 -8.65
N LYS A 162 -10.88 -25.71 -9.16
CA LYS A 162 -12.26 -26.09 -8.81
C LYS A 162 -12.51 -26.12 -7.30
N LYS A 163 -12.15 -25.02 -6.62
CA LYS A 163 -12.23 -24.78 -5.17
C LYS A 163 -11.28 -25.62 -4.31
N ARG A 164 -10.23 -26.20 -4.87
CA ARG A 164 -9.21 -26.95 -4.11
C ARG A 164 -8.12 -26.03 -3.55
N TRP A 165 -7.59 -26.44 -2.40
CA TRP A 165 -6.43 -25.84 -1.72
C TRP A 165 -6.47 -24.32 -1.49
N PRO A 166 -7.62 -23.71 -1.12
CA PRO A 166 -7.72 -22.25 -0.99
C PRO A 166 -6.72 -21.66 0.02
N ASN A 167 -6.36 -22.40 1.07
CA ASN A 167 -5.40 -21.93 2.07
C ASN A 167 -3.97 -21.90 1.55
N GLN A 168 -3.54 -22.95 0.86
CA GLN A 168 -2.19 -23.05 0.31
C GLN A 168 -2.01 -22.02 -0.81
N ILE A 169 -3.01 -21.91 -1.69
CA ILE A 169 -3.01 -20.91 -2.76
C ILE A 169 -3.00 -19.49 -2.18
N PHE A 170 -3.75 -19.21 -1.11
CA PHE A 170 -3.67 -17.92 -0.43
C PHE A 170 -2.25 -17.56 -0.02
N TRP A 171 -1.54 -18.44 0.69
CA TRP A 171 -0.19 -18.15 1.15
C TRP A 171 0.83 -18.04 0.02
N LEU A 172 0.70 -18.87 -1.03
CA LEU A 172 1.53 -18.75 -2.22
C LEU A 172 1.32 -17.42 -2.93
N VAL A 173 0.06 -16.99 -3.08
CA VAL A 173 -0.29 -15.70 -3.68
C VAL A 173 0.14 -14.54 -2.78
N THR A 174 0.09 -14.67 -1.45
CA THR A 174 0.65 -13.69 -0.51
C THR A 174 2.15 -13.51 -0.71
N LEU A 175 2.91 -14.61 -0.83
CA LEU A 175 4.34 -14.54 -1.12
C LEU A 175 4.60 -13.84 -2.47
N PHE A 176 3.86 -14.19 -3.51
CA PHE A 176 4.01 -13.55 -4.81
C PHE A 176 3.62 -12.07 -4.80
N SER A 177 2.55 -11.72 -4.10
CA SER A 177 2.10 -10.33 -3.89
C SER A 177 3.15 -9.52 -3.12
N ALA A 178 3.78 -10.09 -2.08
CA ALA A 178 4.86 -9.46 -1.34
C ALA A 178 6.08 -9.14 -2.22
N LEU A 179 6.49 -10.08 -3.08
CA LEU A 179 7.58 -9.85 -4.03
C LEU A 179 7.19 -8.81 -5.09
N ALA A 180 6.01 -8.90 -5.67
CA ALA A 180 5.53 -7.92 -6.65
C ALA A 180 5.44 -6.51 -6.04
N PHE A 181 5.01 -6.42 -4.79
CA PHE A 181 4.93 -5.17 -4.03
C PHE A 181 6.33 -4.57 -3.79
N ALA A 182 7.29 -5.39 -3.34
CA ALA A 182 8.67 -4.97 -3.18
C ALA A 182 9.31 -4.51 -4.49
N PHE A 183 9.18 -5.28 -5.57
CA PHE A 183 9.72 -4.90 -6.88
C PHE A 183 9.02 -3.69 -7.48
N GLY A 184 7.75 -3.45 -7.15
CA GLY A 184 7.01 -2.25 -7.52
C GLY A 184 7.65 -0.96 -6.99
N HIS A 185 8.45 -1.02 -5.93
CA HIS A 185 9.17 0.12 -5.35
C HIS A 185 10.53 0.40 -6.00
N VAL A 186 11.09 -0.56 -6.75
CA VAL A 186 12.41 -0.40 -7.37
C VAL A 186 12.49 0.83 -8.29
N PRO A 187 11.52 1.12 -9.17
CA PRO A 187 11.56 2.32 -9.99
C PRO A 187 11.64 3.61 -9.17
N SER A 188 10.86 3.72 -8.08
CA SER A 188 10.87 4.89 -7.20
C SER A 188 12.21 5.05 -6.49
N VAL A 189 12.78 3.96 -5.97
CA VAL A 189 14.13 3.95 -5.37
C VAL A 189 15.19 4.42 -6.38
N MET A 190 15.11 3.95 -7.62
CA MET A 190 16.02 4.37 -8.68
C MET A 190 15.92 5.88 -8.95
N VAL A 191 14.70 6.43 -9.02
CA VAL A 191 14.50 7.87 -9.21
C VAL A 191 15.07 8.67 -8.04
N ILE A 192 14.74 8.27 -6.82
CA ILE A 192 15.14 8.95 -5.58
C ILE A 192 16.66 9.02 -5.42
N PHE A 193 17.37 7.93 -5.73
CA PHE A 193 18.83 7.87 -5.64
C PHE A 193 19.56 8.21 -6.97
N GLY A 194 18.83 8.63 -8.01
CA GLY A 194 19.41 8.99 -9.30
C GLY A 194 20.10 7.83 -10.03
N LEU A 195 19.63 6.60 -9.83
CA LEU A 195 20.17 5.39 -10.47
C LEU A 195 19.52 5.18 -11.84
N ASN A 196 20.34 4.95 -12.86
CA ASN A 196 19.88 4.79 -14.25
C ASN A 196 19.78 3.32 -14.67
N LYS A 197 20.44 2.41 -13.95
CA LYS A 197 20.48 0.98 -14.27
C LYS A 197 20.21 0.15 -13.02
N PHE A 198 19.44 -0.93 -13.19
CA PHE A 198 19.15 -1.88 -12.11
C PHE A 198 20.42 -2.45 -11.45
N SER A 199 21.49 -2.67 -12.22
CA SER A 199 22.77 -3.17 -11.72
C SER A 199 23.51 -2.20 -10.78
N GLN A 200 23.04 -0.95 -10.66
CA GLN A 200 23.62 0.04 -9.74
C GLN A 200 23.01 -0.05 -8.33
N ILE A 201 21.91 -0.78 -8.16
CA ILE A 201 21.27 -0.95 -6.85
C ILE A 201 22.15 -1.87 -6.01
N PRO A 202 22.67 -1.42 -4.85
CA PRO A 202 23.43 -2.30 -3.95
C PRO A 202 22.62 -3.52 -3.56
N LEU A 203 23.26 -4.69 -3.49
CA LEU A 203 22.56 -5.94 -3.13
C LEU A 203 21.91 -5.85 -1.74
N VAL A 204 22.55 -5.14 -0.80
CA VAL A 204 21.99 -4.89 0.53
C VAL A 204 20.70 -4.07 0.44
N LEU A 205 20.69 -2.98 -0.34
CA LEU A 205 19.49 -2.16 -0.54
C LEU A 205 18.37 -2.94 -1.24
N MET A 206 18.70 -3.81 -2.20
CA MET A 206 17.70 -4.73 -2.80
C MET A 206 17.11 -5.68 -1.75
N GLY A 207 17.97 -6.23 -0.89
CA GLY A 207 17.55 -7.07 0.23
C GLY A 207 16.66 -6.33 1.22
N GLU A 208 16.99 -5.07 1.53
CA GLU A 208 16.21 -4.18 2.36
C GLU A 208 14.81 -3.93 1.77
N ILE A 209 14.72 -3.53 0.49
CA ILE A 209 13.44 -3.29 -0.19
C ILE A 209 12.54 -4.53 -0.10
N ILE A 210 13.10 -5.73 -0.33
CA ILE A 210 12.36 -7.00 -0.22
C ILE A 210 11.95 -7.28 1.22
N LEU A 211 12.82 -7.03 2.19
CA LEU A 211 12.57 -7.29 3.61
C LEU A 211 11.45 -6.40 4.15
N LEU A 212 11.56 -5.08 3.96
CA LEU A 212 10.60 -4.12 4.51
C LEU A 212 9.21 -4.34 3.89
N ASN A 213 9.12 -4.30 2.56
CA ASN A 213 7.87 -4.48 1.84
C ASN A 213 7.28 -5.89 2.03
N GLY A 214 8.15 -6.90 2.13
CA GLY A 214 7.74 -8.28 2.36
C GLY A 214 7.07 -8.48 3.72
N ILE A 215 7.67 -7.94 4.78
CA ILE A 215 7.12 -8.02 6.15
C ILE A 215 5.77 -7.30 6.23
N LEU A 216 5.68 -6.06 5.72
CA LEU A 216 4.42 -5.32 5.69
C LEU A 216 3.35 -6.08 4.90
N SER A 217 3.69 -6.57 3.70
CA SER A 217 2.75 -7.30 2.85
C SER A 217 2.23 -8.58 3.50
N PHE A 218 3.08 -9.32 4.20
CA PHE A 218 2.67 -10.54 4.89
C PHE A 218 1.65 -10.25 6.01
N PHE A 219 1.93 -9.27 6.88
CA PHE A 219 1.02 -8.89 7.95
C PHE A 219 -0.29 -8.30 7.42
N ALA A 220 -0.21 -7.39 6.44
CA ALA A 220 -1.38 -6.80 5.80
C ALA A 220 -2.25 -7.87 5.13
N ALA A 221 -1.67 -8.85 4.43
CA ALA A 221 -2.42 -9.95 3.82
C ALA A 221 -3.10 -10.87 4.86
N TYR A 222 -2.39 -11.23 5.94
CA TYR A 222 -2.97 -12.04 7.01
C TYR A 222 -4.17 -11.33 7.67
N TYR A 223 -4.03 -10.05 8.00
CA TYR A 223 -5.10 -9.25 8.61
C TYR A 223 -6.22 -8.91 7.62
N PHE A 224 -5.92 -8.71 6.34
CA PHE A 224 -6.92 -8.59 5.28
C PHE A 224 -7.86 -9.80 5.29
N ARG A 225 -7.29 -11.00 5.24
CA ARG A 225 -8.07 -12.24 5.22
C ARG A 225 -8.88 -12.44 6.50
N LYS A 226 -8.29 -12.12 7.66
CA LYS A 226 -8.84 -12.45 8.98
C LYS A 226 -9.82 -11.38 9.51
N TYR A 227 -9.51 -10.11 9.31
CA TYR A 227 -10.21 -8.97 9.91
C TYR A 227 -10.74 -7.95 8.88
N GLY A 228 -10.53 -8.20 7.59
CA GLY A 228 -11.11 -7.43 6.50
C GLY A 228 -10.19 -6.31 6.01
N PHE A 229 -10.64 -5.64 4.95
CA PHE A 229 -9.82 -4.66 4.22
C PHE A 229 -9.31 -3.50 5.07
N LEU A 230 -10.14 -2.97 5.99
CA LEU A 230 -9.75 -1.88 6.89
C LEU A 230 -8.56 -2.23 7.80
N ALA A 231 -8.41 -3.52 8.15
CA ALA A 231 -7.29 -3.96 8.98
C ALA A 231 -5.97 -3.91 8.21
N ALA A 232 -5.97 -4.23 6.92
CA ALA A 232 -4.79 -4.13 6.07
C ALA A 232 -4.38 -2.67 5.84
N VAL A 233 -5.36 -1.81 5.51
CA VAL A 233 -5.18 -0.35 5.41
C VAL A 233 -4.61 0.22 6.71
N GLY A 234 -5.13 -0.22 7.86
CA GLY A 234 -4.64 0.20 9.17
C GLY A 234 -3.19 -0.17 9.41
N ILE A 235 -2.79 -1.44 9.19
CA ILE A 235 -1.40 -1.87 9.39
C ILE A 235 -0.44 -1.01 8.56
N HIS A 236 -0.77 -0.80 7.28
CA HIS A 236 0.05 -0.02 6.38
C HIS A 236 0.15 1.44 6.82
N PHE A 237 -0.99 2.11 7.01
CA PHE A 237 -1.02 3.50 7.44
C PHE A 237 -0.23 3.74 8.73
N TRP A 238 -0.37 2.86 9.73
CA TRP A 238 0.34 3.01 11.00
C TRP A 238 1.83 2.67 10.89
N ALA A 239 2.25 1.77 10.00
CA ALA A 239 3.67 1.55 9.72
C ALA A 239 4.30 2.81 9.13
N ASP A 240 3.66 3.40 8.12
CA ASP A 240 4.14 4.62 7.47
C ASP A 240 4.08 5.83 8.39
N LEU A 241 3.08 5.92 9.27
CA LEU A 241 3.01 7.01 10.24
C LEU A 241 4.22 6.98 11.17
N ILE A 242 4.61 5.79 11.67
CA ILE A 242 5.81 5.67 12.52
C ILE A 242 7.08 5.96 11.72
N TRP A 243 7.20 5.41 10.51
CA TRP A 243 8.45 5.49 9.72
C TRP A 243 8.61 6.82 8.97
N HIS A 244 7.64 7.20 8.14
CA HIS A 244 7.73 8.40 7.30
C HIS A 244 7.35 9.70 8.02
N VAL A 245 6.42 9.65 8.97
CA VAL A 245 5.92 10.88 9.61
C VAL A 245 6.67 11.19 10.90
N LEU A 246 6.66 10.26 11.87
CA LEU A 246 7.30 10.51 13.16
C LEU A 246 8.83 10.47 13.05
N TRP A 247 9.38 9.38 12.51
CA TRP A 247 10.83 9.27 12.34
C TRP A 247 11.37 10.25 11.30
N GLY A 248 10.70 10.37 10.14
CA GLY A 248 11.08 11.35 9.12
C GLY A 248 11.06 12.82 9.57
N ALA A 249 10.32 13.17 10.62
CA ALA A 249 10.36 14.52 11.21
C ALA A 249 11.54 14.74 12.18
N MET A 250 12.20 13.67 12.64
CA MET A 250 13.32 13.71 13.57
C MET A 250 14.68 13.40 12.92
N SER A 251 14.68 12.80 11.73
CA SER A 251 15.86 12.36 10.97
C SER A 251 16.46 13.45 10.10
#